data_AF-A0A445AWZ7-F1
#
_entry.id   AF-A0A445AWZ7-F1
#
_cell.length_a   1.000
_cell.length_b   1.000
_cell.length_c   1.000
_cell.angle_alpha   90.00
_cell.angle_beta   90.00
_cell.angle_gamma   90.00
#
_symmetry.space_group_name_H-M   'P 1'
#
loop_
_entity.id
_entity.type
_entity.pdbx_description
1 polymer ?
#
loop_
_entity_poly.entity_id
_entity_poly.type
_entity_poly.pdbx_seq_one_letter_code
_entity_poly.pdbx_strand_id
1 'polypeptide(L)'
;MASEDSFLVLVHHRGSIKRKTRSGVKFTDKDPLCIIVSPTTSYDDLVSSVLVKLGLEGVKRVKKFFYRIPTTVLHDTVKYDCFTIGSDEDLQVMFLSRRQFPEVRTPELLAKLVDVVSSSGGSNRNANTIATVVGSSSRPAVASSSVSVYEPAVQPAASPSFAVDLSGNVGDEMTMMSSRI
;
A
#
# COMPACT_ATOMS: atom_id res chain seq x y z
N MET A 1 23.21 19.65 8.23
CA MET A 1 22.13 20.51 8.74
C MET A 1 20.90 19.64 8.89
N ALA A 2 20.48 19.30 10.10
CA ALA A 2 19.20 18.62 10.29
C ALA A 2 18.11 19.62 9.93
N SER A 3 17.23 19.30 8.98
CA SER A 3 16.08 20.15 8.70
C SER A 3 15.25 20.29 9.99
N GLU A 4 14.80 21.50 10.32
CA GLU A 4 13.97 21.78 11.51
C GLU A 4 12.72 20.88 11.63
N ASP A 5 12.32 20.25 10.52
CA ASP A 5 11.16 19.36 10.43
C ASP A 5 11.49 17.85 10.45
N SER A 6 12.74 17.47 10.72
CA SER A 6 13.08 16.05 10.87
C SER A 6 12.63 15.52 12.23
N PHE A 7 12.10 14.29 12.26
CA PHE A 7 11.61 13.69 13.50
C PHE A 7 11.84 12.19 13.57
N LEU A 8 11.76 11.70 14.80
CA LEU A 8 11.90 10.30 15.14
C LEU A 8 10.61 9.53 14.85
N VAL A 9 10.71 8.37 14.20
CA VAL A 9 9.60 7.47 13.89
C VAL A 9 9.88 6.09 14.46
N LEU A 10 8.88 5.52 15.13
CA LEU A 10 8.90 4.13 15.57
C LEU A 10 8.41 3.23 14.44
N VAL A 11 9.25 2.27 14.02
CA VAL A 11 8.91 1.32 12.97
C VAL A 11 8.77 -0.08 13.59
N HIS A 12 7.52 -0.52 13.65
CA HIS A 12 7.14 -1.90 13.97
C HIS A 12 7.45 -2.76 12.75
N HIS A 13 8.05 -3.93 12.94
CA HIS A 13 8.46 -4.81 11.83
C HIS A 13 8.15 -6.29 12.08
N ARG A 14 7.92 -6.67 13.34
CA ARG A 14 7.42 -8.00 13.75
C ARG A 14 5.98 -7.92 14.23
N GLY A 15 5.41 -6.73 14.20
CA GLY A 15 4.13 -6.45 14.79
C GLY A 15 2.91 -6.71 13.93
N SER A 16 1.75 -6.49 14.54
CA SER A 16 0.45 -6.57 13.87
C SER A 16 -0.40 -5.34 14.14
N ILE A 17 -1.39 -5.10 13.28
CA ILE A 17 -2.36 -4.01 13.41
C ILE A 17 -3.57 -4.53 14.19
N LYS A 18 -3.78 -4.01 15.39
CA LYS A 18 -5.04 -4.20 16.14
C LYS A 18 -5.99 -3.06 15.79
N ARG A 19 -7.15 -3.42 15.24
CA ARG A 19 -8.25 -2.50 14.95
C ARG A 19 -9.32 -2.56 16.04
N LYS A 20 -10.29 -1.65 16.01
CA LYS A 20 -11.40 -1.55 16.99
C LYS A 20 -10.92 -1.42 18.44
N THR A 21 -9.76 -0.79 18.63
CA THR A 21 -9.26 -0.47 19.97
C THR A 21 -9.94 0.80 20.50
N ARG A 22 -9.78 1.11 21.80
CA ARG A 22 -10.25 2.40 22.36
C ARG A 22 -9.74 3.60 21.54
N SER A 23 -8.52 3.51 21.00
CA SER A 23 -7.90 4.54 20.15
C SER A 23 -8.13 4.33 18.64
N GLY A 24 -9.00 3.40 18.22
CA GLY A 24 -9.17 3.01 16.81
C GLY A 24 -8.16 1.96 16.38
N VAL A 25 -6.95 2.39 16.01
CA VAL A 25 -5.83 1.52 15.59
C VAL A 25 -4.68 1.52 16.62
N LYS A 26 -4.05 0.36 16.78
CA LYS A 26 -2.81 0.17 17.56
C LYS A 26 -1.88 -0.81 16.87
N PHE A 27 -0.60 -0.45 16.72
CA PHE A 27 0.44 -1.40 16.33
C PHE A 27 0.95 -2.15 17.56
N THR A 28 1.26 -3.42 17.37
CA THR A 28 1.72 -4.30 18.44
C THR A 28 3.04 -4.90 18.04
N ASP A 29 4.13 -4.32 18.52
CA ASP A 29 5.48 -4.87 18.44
C ASP A 29 6.12 -4.70 19.81
N LYS A 30 6.96 -5.66 20.19
CA LYS A 30 7.72 -5.60 21.44
C LYS A 30 9.06 -4.91 21.27
N ASP A 31 9.55 -4.85 20.03
CA ASP A 31 10.88 -4.35 19.70
C ASP A 31 10.83 -3.48 18.43
N PRO A 32 10.11 -2.34 18.45
CA PRO A 32 10.10 -1.43 17.31
C PRO A 32 11.46 -0.74 17.19
N LEU A 33 11.98 -0.65 15.96
CA LEU A 33 13.20 0.12 15.69
C LEU A 33 12.88 1.60 15.52
N CYS A 34 13.90 2.44 15.65
CA CYS A 34 13.76 3.88 15.55
C CYS A 34 14.54 4.46 14.37
N ILE A 35 13.92 5.32 13.56
CA ILE A 35 14.57 6.03 12.45
C ILE A 35 14.27 7.52 12.52
N ILE A 36 15.16 8.33 11.94
CA ILE A 36 14.92 9.75 11.72
C ILE A 36 14.45 9.89 10.27
N VAL A 37 13.33 10.58 10.08
CA VAL A 37 12.81 10.94 8.76
C VAL A 37 12.81 12.46 8.62
N SER A 38 13.01 12.95 7.41
CA SER A 38 12.98 14.36 7.05
C SER A 38 12.00 14.58 5.91
N PRO A 39 11.48 15.80 5.69
CA PRO A 39 10.58 16.06 4.56
C PRO A 39 11.19 15.74 3.18
N THR A 40 12.52 15.64 3.10
CA THR A 40 13.27 15.25 1.90
C THR A 40 13.54 13.75 1.81
N THR A 41 13.15 12.96 2.80
CA THR A 41 13.28 11.50 2.78
C THR A 41 12.32 10.93 1.75
N SER A 42 12.85 10.22 0.75
CA SER A 42 12.03 9.47 -0.21
C SER A 42 11.51 8.16 0.40
N TYR A 43 10.53 7.56 -0.23
CA TYR A 43 10.01 6.24 0.08
C TYR A 43 11.11 5.18 -0.01
N ASP A 44 11.96 5.24 -1.02
CA ASP A 44 13.07 4.30 -1.19
C ASP A 44 14.15 4.48 -0.11
N ASP A 45 14.43 5.71 0.32
CA ASP A 45 15.31 5.97 1.47
C ASP A 45 14.70 5.42 2.77
N LEU A 46 13.39 5.56 2.96
CA LEU A 46 12.68 4.99 4.10
C LEU A 46 12.76 3.46 4.09
N VAL A 47 12.53 2.82 2.94
CA VAL A 47 12.70 1.37 2.76
C VAL A 47 14.12 0.95 3.10
N SER A 48 15.10 1.62 2.51
CA SER A 48 16.53 1.32 2.69
C SER A 48 16.94 1.47 4.15
N SER A 49 16.54 2.56 4.81
CA SER A 49 16.85 2.79 6.23
C SER A 49 16.28 1.70 7.14
N VAL A 50 15.10 1.17 6.84
CA VAL A 50 14.50 0.09 7.63
C VAL A 50 15.24 -1.23 7.41
N LEU A 51 15.58 -1.57 6.17
CA LEU A 51 16.29 -2.81 5.85
C LEU A 51 17.73 -2.81 6.39
N VAL A 52 18.47 -1.71 6.23
CA VAL A 52 19.84 -1.54 6.75
C VAL A 52 19.84 -1.69 8.26
N LYS A 53 18.95 -0.99 8.98
CA LYS A 53 18.92 -1.07 10.46
C LYS A 53 18.53 -2.45 10.99
N LEU A 54 17.79 -3.22 10.21
CA LEU A 54 17.44 -4.60 10.57
C LEU A 54 18.48 -5.63 10.11
N GLY A 55 19.46 -5.25 9.28
CA GLY A 55 20.40 -6.18 8.65
C GLY A 55 19.71 -7.15 7.67
N LEU A 56 18.66 -6.68 6.97
CA LEU A 56 17.82 -7.51 6.09
C LEU A 56 17.96 -7.16 4.60
N GLU A 57 18.97 -6.36 4.24
CA GLU A 57 19.28 -6.01 2.85
C GLU A 57 19.54 -7.27 2.01
N GLY A 58 18.93 -7.34 0.82
CA GLY A 58 19.03 -8.50 -0.08
C GLY A 58 18.24 -9.75 0.35
N VAL A 59 17.87 -9.87 1.63
CA VAL A 59 17.10 -10.99 2.17
C VAL A 59 15.60 -10.70 2.15
N LYS A 60 15.22 -9.48 2.55
CA LYS A 60 13.82 -9.03 2.58
C LYS A 60 13.63 -7.78 1.74
N ARG A 61 12.39 -7.59 1.30
CA ARG A 61 11.90 -6.33 0.75
C ARG A 61 10.69 -5.86 1.55
N VAL A 62 10.53 -4.54 1.65
CA VAL A 62 9.32 -3.95 2.22
C VAL A 62 8.20 -4.06 1.19
N LYS A 63 7.13 -4.79 1.52
CA LYS A 63 5.92 -4.87 0.70
C LYS A 63 5.09 -3.59 0.79
N LYS A 64 5.00 -3.03 1.99
CA LYS A 64 4.22 -1.81 2.27
C LYS A 64 4.54 -1.28 3.66
N PHE A 65 4.39 0.03 3.84
CA PHE A 65 4.29 0.65 5.15
C PHE A 65 2.84 0.98 5.51
N PHE A 66 2.53 0.91 6.80
CA PHE A 66 1.28 1.41 7.36
C PHE A 66 1.60 2.50 8.36
N TYR A 67 1.03 3.68 8.17
CA TYR A 67 1.13 4.79 9.11
C TYR A 67 -0.08 4.84 10.03
N ARG A 68 0.19 4.94 11.33
CA ARG A 68 -0.86 5.15 12.34
C ARG A 68 -1.22 6.62 12.39
N ILE A 69 -2.07 7.05 11.45
CA ILE A 69 -2.45 8.45 11.26
C ILE A 69 -3.39 8.92 12.39
N PRO A 70 -3.08 10.01 13.10
CA PRO A 70 -4.04 10.66 13.99
C PRO A 70 -5.21 11.22 13.18
N THR A 71 -6.43 10.97 13.63
CA THR A 71 -7.64 11.49 12.97
C THR A 71 -8.34 12.55 13.80
N THR A 72 -8.42 12.34 15.11
CA THR A 72 -8.98 13.32 16.05
C THR A 72 -8.23 13.29 17.37
N VAL A 73 -8.10 14.46 17.99
CA VAL A 73 -7.62 14.64 19.36
C VAL A 73 -8.80 15.17 20.16
N LEU A 74 -9.31 14.39 21.11
CA LEU A 74 -10.43 14.78 21.96
C LEU A 74 -10.06 14.59 23.43
N HIS A 75 -10.06 15.69 24.19
CA HIS A 75 -9.58 15.73 25.57
C HIS A 75 -8.20 15.03 25.66
N ASP A 76 -8.09 13.95 26.43
CA ASP A 76 -6.84 13.21 26.64
C ASP A 76 -6.68 11.99 25.73
N THR A 77 -7.55 11.81 24.72
CA THR A 77 -7.52 10.64 23.85
C THR A 77 -7.38 11.02 22.39
N VAL A 78 -6.34 10.48 21.76
CA VAL A 78 -6.15 10.56 20.32
C VAL A 78 -6.75 9.31 19.66
N LYS A 79 -7.57 9.53 18.64
CA LYS A 79 -8.06 8.48 17.74
C LYS A 79 -7.13 8.38 16.55
N TYR A 80 -6.91 7.15 16.12
CA TYR A 80 -6.02 6.82 15.03
C TYR A 80 -6.71 5.90 14.05
N ASP A 81 -6.41 6.13 12.78
CA ASP A 81 -6.68 5.20 11.70
C ASP A 81 -5.36 4.64 11.15
N CYS A 82 -5.44 3.87 10.08
CA CYS A 82 -4.32 3.23 9.42
C CYS A 82 -4.24 3.70 7.98
N PHE A 83 -3.28 4.57 7.70
CA PHE A 83 -2.96 5.00 6.35
C PHE A 83 -1.92 4.06 5.72
N THR A 84 -2.01 3.86 4.41
CA THR A 84 -1.00 3.12 3.65
C THR A 84 0.03 4.11 3.15
N ILE A 85 1.31 3.78 3.22
CA ILE A 85 2.35 4.50 2.47
C ILE A 85 2.89 3.58 1.39
N GLY A 86 2.76 3.99 0.13
CA GLY A 86 3.30 3.31 -1.04
C GLY A 86 4.09 4.20 -2.00
N SER A 87 4.16 5.51 -1.75
CA SER A 87 4.91 6.47 -2.57
C SER A 87 5.44 7.66 -1.73
N ASP A 88 6.16 8.57 -2.38
CA ASP A 88 6.64 9.82 -1.78
C ASP A 88 5.49 10.74 -1.39
N GLU A 89 4.44 10.82 -2.21
CA GLU A 89 3.24 11.63 -1.93
C GLU A 89 2.51 11.12 -0.69
N ASP A 90 2.37 9.80 -0.56
CA ASP A 90 1.81 9.19 0.64
C ASP A 90 2.67 9.50 1.88
N LEU A 91 4.00 9.50 1.71
CA LEU A 91 4.93 9.81 2.79
C LEU A 91 4.80 11.27 3.25
N GLN A 92 4.50 12.21 2.33
CA GLN A 92 4.22 13.61 2.66
C GLN A 92 3.01 13.77 3.59
N VAL A 93 1.99 12.90 3.49
CA VAL A 93 0.82 12.90 4.40
C VAL A 93 1.26 12.72 5.86
N MET A 94 2.32 11.95 6.10
CA MET A 94 2.89 11.79 7.45
C MET A 94 3.39 13.13 8.01
N PHE A 95 4.13 13.92 7.22
CA PHE A 95 4.63 15.24 7.63
C PHE A 95 3.50 16.24 7.86
N LEU A 96 2.50 16.27 6.98
CA LEU A 96 1.32 17.12 7.14
C LEU A 96 0.54 16.77 8.41
N SER A 97 0.31 15.48 8.67
CA SER A 97 -0.38 15.04 9.87
C SER A 97 0.38 15.38 11.15
N ARG A 98 1.72 15.33 11.14
CA ARG A 98 2.55 15.71 12.30
C ARG A 98 2.40 17.19 12.63
N ARG A 99 2.34 18.05 11.61
CA ARG A 99 2.10 19.50 11.75
C ARG A 99 0.68 19.79 12.24
N GLN A 100 -0.32 19.03 11.77
CA GLN A 100 -1.71 19.19 12.18
C GLN A 100 -1.96 18.73 13.64
N PHE A 101 -1.23 17.72 14.10
CA PHE A 101 -1.37 17.14 15.44
C PHE A 101 -0.04 17.20 16.20
N PRO A 102 0.43 18.40 16.60
CA PRO A 102 1.72 18.57 17.29
C PRO A 102 1.77 17.84 18.65
N GLU A 103 0.63 17.55 19.27
CA GLU A 103 0.50 16.81 20.53
C GLU A 103 0.93 15.34 20.39
N VAL A 104 0.85 14.76 19.19
CA VAL A 104 1.23 13.36 18.93
C VAL A 104 2.74 13.25 18.80
N ARG A 105 3.42 13.04 19.94
CA ARG A 105 4.89 13.15 20.04
C ARG A 105 5.69 12.30 19.05
N THR A 106 5.32 11.04 18.87
CA THR A 106 6.12 10.09 18.07
C THR A 106 5.23 9.35 17.08
N PRO A 107 5.38 9.62 15.77
CA PRO A 107 4.73 8.87 14.71
C PRO A 107 5.13 7.39 14.73
N GLU A 108 4.20 6.53 14.34
CA GLU A 108 4.40 5.08 14.29
C GLU A 108 4.11 4.54 12.89
N LEU A 109 5.02 3.71 12.38
CA LEU A 109 4.87 2.94 11.15
C LEU A 109 4.88 1.45 11.46
N LEU A 110 4.19 0.65 10.64
CA LEU A 110 4.38 -0.79 10.55
C LEU A 110 4.89 -1.15 9.16
N ALA A 111 6.08 -1.75 9.09
CA ALA A 111 6.66 -2.29 7.88
C ALA A 111 6.19 -3.75 7.68
N LYS A 112 5.54 -4.03 6.55
CA LYS A 112 5.32 -5.43 6.13
C LYS A 112 6.49 -5.89 5.28
N LEU A 113 7.31 -6.77 5.83
CA LEU A 113 8.43 -7.38 5.14
C LEU A 113 8.00 -8.68 4.46
N VAL A 114 8.54 -8.93 3.26
CA VAL A 114 8.42 -10.21 2.55
C VAL A 114 9.80 -10.64 2.08
N ASP A 115 10.00 -11.95 1.96
CA ASP A 115 11.28 -12.48 1.50
C ASP A 115 11.50 -12.13 0.02
N VAL A 116 12.75 -11.80 -0.31
CA VAL A 116 13.18 -11.70 -1.70
C VAL A 116 13.20 -13.14 -2.21
N VAL A 117 12.22 -13.49 -3.04
CA VAL A 117 12.17 -14.81 -3.67
C VAL A 117 13.44 -14.97 -4.49
N SER A 118 14.42 -15.72 -3.97
CA SER A 118 15.46 -16.28 -4.80
C SER A 118 14.76 -17.28 -5.71
N SER A 119 14.60 -16.96 -6.99
CA SER A 119 14.45 -18.02 -7.98
C SER A 119 15.75 -18.82 -7.92
N SER A 120 15.77 -19.83 -7.06
CA SER A 120 16.71 -20.93 -7.16
C SER A 120 16.42 -21.57 -8.50
N GLY A 121 17.02 -21.04 -9.57
CA GLY A 121 16.97 -21.62 -10.90
C GLY A 121 17.40 -23.06 -10.74
N GLY A 122 16.45 -23.99 -10.96
CA GLY A 122 16.70 -25.41 -10.88
C GLY A 122 17.88 -25.72 -11.80
N SER A 123 19.06 -25.89 -11.19
CA SER A 123 20.28 -26.18 -11.91
C SER A 123 20.22 -27.66 -12.29
N ASN A 124 19.62 -27.95 -13.44
CA ASN A 124 19.75 -29.23 -14.12
C ASN A 124 21.11 -29.28 -14.81
N ARG A 125 22.21 -29.35 -14.03
CA ARG A 125 23.49 -29.83 -14.56
C ARG A 125 23.36 -31.34 -14.75
N ASN A 126 22.75 -31.77 -15.86
CA ASN A 126 23.12 -33.09 -16.37
C ASN A 126 24.52 -32.94 -16.99
N ALA A 127 25.41 -33.84 -16.58
CA ALA A 127 26.79 -33.85 -17.03
C ALA A 127 26.83 -34.31 -18.48
N ASN A 128 27.59 -33.59 -19.31
CA ASN A 128 27.98 -34.05 -20.62
C ASN A 128 28.93 -35.25 -20.46
N THR A 129 28.40 -36.47 -20.53
CA THR A 129 29.22 -37.67 -20.76
C THR A 129 29.06 -38.08 -22.22
N ILE A 130 30.04 -37.70 -23.04
CA ILE A 130 30.25 -38.25 -24.37
C ILE A 130 30.81 -39.67 -24.19
N ALA A 131 30.04 -40.69 -24.58
CA ALA A 131 30.56 -41.98 -25.06
C ALA A 131 29.49 -42.75 -25.86
N THR A 132 29.73 -42.80 -27.17
CA THR A 132 29.48 -43.94 -28.08
C THR A 132 28.04 -44.40 -28.37
N VAL A 133 27.58 -44.01 -29.57
CA VAL A 133 26.76 -44.73 -30.56
C VAL A 133 26.38 -46.18 -30.22
N VAL A 134 25.07 -46.48 -30.18
CA VAL A 134 24.39 -47.54 -30.97
C VAL A 134 22.92 -47.13 -31.12
N GLY A 135 22.43 -47.13 -32.35
CA GLY A 135 21.12 -46.57 -32.70
C GLY A 135 19.93 -47.43 -32.31
N SER A 136 18.77 -46.78 -32.24
CA SER A 136 17.49 -47.36 -32.63
C SER A 136 16.51 -46.25 -33.01
N SER A 137 15.98 -46.38 -34.21
CA SER A 137 14.92 -45.55 -34.79
C SER A 137 13.57 -46.03 -34.29
N SER A 138 12.73 -45.11 -33.81
CA SER A 138 11.28 -45.21 -33.93
C SER A 138 10.62 -43.84 -33.70
N ARG A 139 9.79 -43.45 -34.66
CA ARG A 139 9.10 -42.16 -34.85
C ARG A 139 8.30 -41.66 -33.64
N PRO A 140 8.11 -40.34 -33.47
CA PRO A 140 7.13 -39.80 -32.54
C PRO A 140 5.72 -39.83 -33.16
N ALA A 141 4.75 -40.38 -32.43
CA ALA A 141 3.33 -40.31 -32.73
C ALA A 141 2.63 -39.31 -31.79
N VAL A 142 2.27 -38.16 -32.37
CA VAL A 142 1.07 -37.32 -32.21
C VAL A 142 0.30 -37.28 -30.86
N ALA A 143 0.06 -36.01 -30.47
CA ALA A 143 -1.07 -35.42 -29.77
C ALA A 143 -1.21 -35.55 -28.24
N SER A 144 -1.02 -34.41 -27.58
CA SER A 144 -2.11 -33.81 -26.79
C SER A 144 -1.96 -32.28 -26.81
N SER A 145 -2.86 -31.62 -27.52
CA SER A 145 -3.07 -30.18 -27.46
C SER A 145 -4.16 -29.93 -26.42
N SER A 146 -3.80 -29.33 -25.29
CA SER A 146 -4.79 -28.79 -24.36
C SER A 146 -5.00 -27.32 -24.69
N VAL A 147 -6.15 -27.01 -25.29
CA VAL A 147 -6.63 -25.66 -25.49
C VAL A 147 -7.06 -25.10 -24.14
N SER A 148 -6.38 -24.08 -23.62
CA SER A 148 -6.98 -23.23 -22.59
C SER A 148 -7.83 -22.19 -23.29
N VAL A 149 -9.11 -22.48 -23.44
CA VAL A 149 -10.14 -21.47 -23.71
C VAL A 149 -10.30 -20.66 -22.44
N TYR A 150 -9.89 -19.39 -22.45
CA TYR A 150 -10.65 -18.30 -21.83
C TYR A 150 -10.09 -16.97 -22.32
N GLU A 151 -10.78 -16.39 -23.31
CA GLU A 151 -10.71 -14.98 -23.62
C GLU A 151 -11.95 -14.32 -23.01
N PRO A 152 -11.81 -13.41 -22.03
CA PRO A 152 -12.86 -12.46 -21.74
C PRO A 152 -12.69 -11.27 -22.69
N ALA A 153 -13.38 -11.33 -23.84
CA ALA A 153 -13.56 -10.17 -24.67
C ALA A 153 -14.51 -9.18 -23.98
N VAL A 154 -14.06 -7.94 -23.95
CA VAL A 154 -14.69 -6.75 -23.38
C VAL A 154 -16.05 -6.47 -24.03
N GLN A 155 -17.10 -6.25 -23.23
CA GLN A 155 -18.26 -5.44 -23.62
C GLN A 155 -18.77 -4.62 -22.41
N PRO A 156 -19.39 -3.46 -22.67
CA PRO A 156 -19.34 -2.29 -21.80
C PRO A 156 -20.47 -2.24 -20.77
N ALA A 157 -20.29 -1.31 -19.83
CA ALA A 157 -21.25 -0.85 -18.85
C ALA A 157 -22.68 -0.73 -19.39
N ALA A 158 -23.61 -1.44 -18.74
CA ALA A 158 -25.00 -1.03 -18.70
C ALA A 158 -25.18 -0.08 -17.52
N SER A 159 -25.29 1.22 -17.82
CA SER A 159 -25.73 2.22 -16.86
C SER A 159 -27.19 1.95 -16.46
N PRO A 160 -27.56 1.93 -15.17
CA PRO A 160 -28.96 2.06 -14.79
C PRO A 160 -29.39 3.51 -15.00
N SER A 161 -30.30 3.73 -15.94
CA SER A 161 -31.00 5.01 -16.10
C SER A 161 -32.04 5.15 -15.00
N PHE A 162 -31.97 6.24 -14.22
CA PHE A 162 -33.08 6.66 -13.37
C PHE A 162 -33.88 7.71 -14.15
N ALA A 163 -35.15 7.42 -14.42
CA ALA A 163 -36.09 8.42 -14.89
C ALA A 163 -36.47 9.31 -13.68
N VAL A 164 -36.20 10.61 -13.77
CA VAL A 164 -36.90 11.61 -12.97
C VAL A 164 -38.09 12.07 -13.81
N ASP A 165 -39.28 11.76 -13.35
CA ASP A 165 -40.53 12.34 -13.86
C ASP A 165 -40.65 13.76 -13.30
N LEU A 166 -40.51 14.76 -14.18
CA LEU A 166 -40.88 16.14 -13.87
C LEU A 166 -42.25 16.37 -14.48
N SER A 167 -43.29 16.02 -13.73
CA SER A 167 -44.62 16.56 -13.97
C SER A 167 -44.58 18.07 -13.71
N GLY A 168 -44.64 18.84 -14.79
CA GLY A 168 -44.82 20.28 -14.74
C GLY A 168 -46.19 20.64 -14.18
N ASN A 169 -46.22 21.65 -13.31
CA ASN A 169 -47.40 22.48 -13.17
C ASN A 169 -47.02 23.90 -13.59
N VAL A 170 -47.49 24.27 -14.79
CA VAL A 170 -47.57 25.65 -15.25
C VAL A 170 -48.73 26.29 -14.49
N GLY A 171 -48.44 27.41 -13.84
CA GLY A 171 -49.42 28.31 -13.26
C GLY A 171 -48.78 29.68 -13.10
N ASP A 172 -48.78 30.44 -14.18
CA ASP A 172 -48.64 31.90 -14.17
C ASP A 172 -49.59 32.51 -13.13
N GLU A 173 -49.10 33.42 -12.27
CA GLU A 173 -49.66 34.78 -12.18
C GLU A 173 -48.73 35.71 -11.38
N MET A 174 -48.21 36.69 -12.11
CA MET A 174 -47.92 38.08 -11.72
C MET A 174 -48.29 38.48 -10.28
N THR A 175 -47.36 39.10 -9.53
CA THR A 175 -47.54 40.47 -9.03
C THR A 175 -46.24 41.02 -8.42
N MET A 176 -46.01 42.28 -8.81
CA MET A 176 -44.98 43.24 -8.48
C MET A 176 -44.72 43.48 -6.99
N MET A 177 -43.64 44.25 -6.77
CA MET A 177 -43.29 45.09 -5.61
C MET A 177 -42.29 44.45 -4.64
N SER A 178 -41.34 45.14 -4.02
CA SER A 178 -40.70 46.45 -4.19
C SER A 178 -39.77 46.57 -2.98
N SER A 179 -38.70 47.33 -3.16
CA SER A 179 -37.96 48.04 -2.10
C SER A 179 -36.93 47.29 -1.25
N ARG A 180 -35.68 47.63 -1.59
CA ARG A 180 -34.56 48.00 -0.69
C ARG A 180 -35.02 48.45 0.71
N ILE A 181 -34.23 48.14 1.73
CA ILE A 181 -33.12 48.97 2.25
C ILE A 181 -32.02 48.01 2.71
#